data_AF-A0A1Y2JY49-F1
#
_entry.id   AF-A0A1Y2JY49-F1
#
_cell.length_a   1.000
_cell.length_b   1.000
_cell.length_c   1.000
_cell.angle_alpha   90.00
_cell.angle_beta   90.00
_cell.angle_gamma   90.00
#
_symmetry.space_group_name_H-M   'P 1'
#
loop_
_entity.id
_entity.type
_entity.pdbx_description
1 polymer ?
#
loop_
_entity_poly.entity_id
_entity_poly.type
_entity_poly.pdbx_seq_one_letter_code
_entity_poly.pdbx_strand_id
1 'polypeptide(L)'
;MAFETTVRAMTGFPNYRHLARGSLSRAKTELATQDLHRLRYAALELRDAMEAVTYDRALAFKDEIPPDEYRTWQPRKLMAVLVDIDPSIGMTSTLAVGIESKYGKQAENMETLGTDQVLVLKDIKTHYDAIGSHLHMPSLEQLEGGKIADRAKLRTRCEAVVAVLGSVLGSPVYNITLGNFAQLAECMNENCRRPVRKRIPHGKTEIEAECFECKAIYTLISRPGGAVEFKPKTTLVGCPSEGCSERSPLWPHELTPGTHWRCRCGSHNGIALAAQKIEEGAGESGPG
;
A
#
# COMPACT_ATOMS: atom_id res chain seq x y z
N MET A 1 27.74 -0.45 -10.54
CA MET A 1 26.39 -0.51 -9.92
C MET A 1 26.53 -0.05 -8.48
N ALA A 2 26.14 1.19 -8.19
CA ALA A 2 26.09 1.68 -6.82
C ALA A 2 24.77 1.18 -6.21
N PHE A 3 24.85 0.27 -5.24
CA PHE A 3 23.73 -0.01 -4.36
C PHE A 3 23.61 1.17 -3.41
N GLU A 4 22.74 2.12 -3.73
CA GLU A 4 22.43 3.23 -2.84
C GLU A 4 21.50 2.69 -1.73
N THR A 5 22.09 2.09 -0.70
CA THR A 5 21.36 1.64 0.49
C THR A 5 21.11 2.85 1.40
N THR A 6 20.19 3.71 0.99
CA THR A 6 19.80 4.86 1.82
C THR A 6 18.92 4.37 2.97
N VAL A 7 19.53 4.05 4.11
CA VAL A 7 18.81 4.00 5.40
C VAL A 7 18.47 5.44 5.78
N ARG A 8 17.44 5.99 5.14
CA ARG A 8 16.93 7.32 5.49
C ARG A 8 16.16 7.18 6.80
N ALA A 9 16.78 7.57 7.92
CA ALA A 9 16.03 7.82 9.15
C ALA A 9 14.93 8.83 8.82
N MET A 10 13.66 8.41 8.90
CA MET A 10 12.53 9.25 8.57
C MET A 10 12.29 10.24 9.72
N THR A 11 12.95 11.40 9.66
CA THR A 11 12.69 12.52 10.57
C THR A 11 11.27 13.04 10.34
N GLY A 12 10.39 12.90 11.33
CA GLY A 12 9.03 13.46 11.31
C GLY A 12 7.89 12.51 11.69
N PHE A 13 8.12 11.18 11.69
CA PHE A 13 7.15 10.19 12.15
C PHE A 13 7.57 9.62 13.52
N PRO A 14 6.61 9.27 14.39
CA PRO A 14 6.95 8.58 15.63
C PRO A 14 7.54 7.20 15.34
N ASN A 15 8.37 6.69 16.24
CA ASN A 15 8.86 5.31 16.17
C ASN A 15 7.72 4.35 16.52
N TYR A 16 6.96 3.93 15.51
CA TYR A 16 5.80 3.07 15.70
C TYR A 16 6.15 1.72 16.31
N ARG A 17 7.29 1.13 15.96
CA ARG A 17 7.74 -0.12 16.60
C ARG A 17 7.99 0.04 18.10
N HIS A 18 8.53 1.18 18.53
CA HIS A 18 8.68 1.52 19.95
C HIS A 18 7.32 1.69 20.64
N LEU A 19 6.39 2.43 20.01
CA LEU A 19 5.03 2.59 20.52
C LEU A 19 4.32 1.23 20.68
N ALA A 20 4.43 0.36 19.68
CA ALA A 20 3.87 -0.99 19.71
C ALA A 20 4.44 -1.83 20.87
N ARG A 21 5.74 -1.73 21.15
CA ARG A 21 6.36 -2.39 22.31
C ARG A 21 5.80 -1.85 23.63
N GLY A 22 5.62 -0.54 23.73
CA GLY A 22 4.99 0.10 24.88
C GLY A 22 3.58 -0.40 25.12
N SER A 23 2.74 -0.42 24.08
CA SER A 23 1.36 -0.91 24.16
C SER A 23 1.30 -2.41 24.48
N LEU A 24 2.13 -3.24 23.85
CA LEU A 24 2.23 -4.66 24.18
C LEU A 24 2.63 -4.88 25.65
N SER A 25 3.54 -4.07 26.19
CA SER A 25 3.94 -4.15 27.59
C SER A 25 2.76 -3.81 28.52
N ARG A 26 2.03 -2.72 28.26
CA ARG A 26 0.85 -2.34 29.05
C ARG A 26 -0.23 -3.41 28.98
N ALA A 27 -0.52 -3.94 27.79
CA ALA A 27 -1.46 -5.05 27.63
C ALA A 27 -1.10 -6.26 28.49
N LYS A 28 0.18 -6.65 28.54
CA LYS A 28 0.66 -7.74 29.40
C LYS A 28 0.45 -7.43 30.89
N THR A 29 0.71 -6.19 31.32
CA THR A 29 0.43 -5.75 32.69
C THR A 29 -1.05 -5.87 33.02
N GLU A 30 -1.95 -5.44 32.14
CA GLU A 30 -3.40 -5.54 32.32
C GLU A 30 -3.86 -7.00 32.45
N LEU A 31 -3.37 -7.88 31.59
CA LEU A 31 -3.68 -9.31 31.64
C LEU A 31 -3.19 -9.97 32.94
N ALA A 32 -2.03 -9.55 33.45
CA ALA A 32 -1.43 -10.09 34.67
C ALA A 32 -2.24 -9.78 35.94
N THR A 33 -3.05 -8.71 35.94
CA THR A 33 -3.91 -8.37 37.09
C THR A 33 -4.96 -9.43 37.41
N GLN A 34 -5.27 -10.30 36.44
CA GLN A 34 -6.36 -11.28 36.47
C GLN A 34 -7.77 -10.69 36.69
N ASP A 35 -7.93 -9.36 36.68
CA ASP A 35 -9.21 -8.67 36.77
C ASP A 35 -9.94 -8.66 35.42
N LEU A 36 -11.14 -9.23 35.40
CA LEU A 36 -11.99 -9.29 34.20
C LEU A 36 -12.40 -7.91 33.67
N HIS A 37 -12.55 -6.92 34.54
CA HIS A 37 -12.88 -5.56 34.13
C HIS A 37 -11.71 -4.89 33.40
N ARG A 38 -10.47 -5.27 33.74
CA ARG A 38 -9.24 -4.74 33.11
C ARG A 38 -8.98 -5.29 31.71
N LEU A 39 -9.64 -6.40 31.33
CA LEU A 39 -9.50 -7.01 30.00
C LEU A 39 -9.78 -6.04 28.84
N ARG A 40 -10.67 -5.05 29.03
CA ARG A 40 -10.94 -4.03 28.00
C ARG A 40 -9.73 -3.14 27.72
N TYR A 41 -8.92 -2.86 28.74
CA TYR A 41 -7.70 -2.06 28.58
C TYR A 41 -6.60 -2.87 27.90
N ALA A 42 -6.48 -4.16 28.25
CA ALA A 42 -5.61 -5.07 27.50
C ALA A 42 -5.98 -5.12 26.01
N ALA A 43 -7.27 -5.27 25.71
CA ALA A 43 -7.81 -5.27 24.35
C ALA A 43 -7.49 -3.98 23.57
N LEU A 44 -7.67 -2.83 24.22
CA LEU A 44 -7.35 -1.52 23.63
C LEU A 44 -5.86 -1.41 23.29
N GLU A 45 -4.98 -1.71 24.24
CA GLU A 45 -3.53 -1.65 24.05
C GLU A 45 -3.02 -2.62 22.97
N LEU A 46 -3.62 -3.82 22.87
CA LEU A 46 -3.27 -4.76 21.81
C LEU A 46 -3.69 -4.25 20.43
N ARG A 47 -4.82 -3.55 20.34
CA ARG A 47 -5.24 -2.92 19.09
C ARG A 47 -4.26 -1.83 18.67
N ASP A 48 -3.89 -0.94 19.59
CA ASP A 48 -2.89 0.10 19.35
C ASP A 48 -1.55 -0.50 18.89
N ALA A 49 -1.12 -1.61 19.49
CA ALA A 49 0.09 -2.31 19.08
C ALA A 49 0.00 -2.88 17.67
N MET A 50 -1.14 -3.48 17.29
CA MET A 50 -1.37 -3.98 15.92
C MET A 50 -1.39 -2.82 14.90
N GLU A 51 -2.04 -1.71 15.23
CA GLU A 51 -2.06 -0.51 14.40
C GLU A 51 -0.65 0.04 14.20
N ALA A 52 0.10 0.22 15.29
CA ALA A 52 1.47 0.72 15.23
C ALA A 52 2.40 -0.19 14.41
N VAL A 53 2.35 -1.52 14.58
CA VAL A 53 3.13 -2.44 13.73
C VAL A 53 2.74 -2.33 12.25
N THR A 54 1.45 -2.16 11.96
CA THR A 54 0.98 -2.01 10.58
C THR A 54 1.47 -0.70 9.95
N TYR A 55 1.48 0.39 10.71
CA TYR A 55 1.99 1.69 10.27
C TYR A 55 3.51 1.71 10.12
N ASP A 56 4.23 1.06 11.03
CA ASP A 56 5.68 0.86 10.95
C ASP A 56 6.06 0.16 9.64
N ARG A 57 5.33 -0.90 9.28
CA ARG A 57 5.49 -1.62 8.01
C ARG A 57 5.17 -0.72 6.82
N ALA A 58 4.03 -0.03 6.84
CA ALA A 58 3.61 0.82 5.73
C ALA A 58 4.58 1.98 5.45
N LEU A 59 5.16 2.58 6.50
CA LEU A 59 6.21 3.59 6.36
C LEU A 59 7.40 3.09 5.55
N ALA A 60 7.77 1.82 5.71
CA ALA A 60 8.87 1.22 4.96
C ALA A 60 8.58 1.17 3.44
N PHE A 61 7.30 1.17 3.04
CA PHE A 61 6.84 1.15 1.65
C PHE A 61 6.17 2.46 1.21
N LYS A 62 6.34 3.56 1.94
CA LYS A 62 5.65 4.83 1.65
C LYS A 62 5.82 5.31 0.20
N ASP A 63 6.97 5.04 -0.42
CA ASP A 63 7.32 5.48 -1.77
C ASP A 63 6.70 4.55 -2.84
N GLU A 64 5.92 3.55 -2.42
CA GLU A 64 5.25 2.55 -3.25
C GLU A 64 3.73 2.54 -3.03
N ILE A 65 3.24 3.27 -2.02
CA ILE A 65 1.82 3.39 -1.69
C ILE A 65 1.29 4.69 -2.32
N PRO A 66 0.13 4.66 -3.01
CA PRO A 66 -0.52 5.89 -3.47
C PRO A 66 -0.74 6.88 -2.31
N PRO A 67 -0.43 8.18 -2.47
CA PRO A 67 -0.52 9.15 -1.37
C PRO A 67 -1.90 9.24 -0.71
N ASP A 68 -2.98 9.01 -1.46
CA ASP A 68 -4.35 9.03 -0.92
C ASP A 68 -4.65 7.81 -0.04
N GLU A 69 -4.17 6.62 -0.42
CA GLU A 69 -4.25 5.42 0.41
C GLU A 69 -3.44 5.58 1.69
N TYR A 70 -2.32 6.30 1.61
CA TYR A 70 -1.51 6.70 2.75
C TYR A 70 -2.22 7.70 3.69
N ARG A 71 -3.40 8.24 3.38
CA ARG A 71 -4.13 9.15 4.30
C ARG A 71 -5.25 8.46 5.07
N THR A 72 -5.77 7.34 4.55
CA THR A 72 -6.85 6.56 5.17
C THR A 72 -6.30 5.33 5.90
N TRP A 73 -5.68 5.57 7.06
CA TRP A 73 -4.96 4.58 7.88
C TRP A 73 -5.91 3.58 8.59
N GLN A 74 -6.41 2.59 7.85
CA GLN A 74 -7.06 1.42 8.43
C GLN A 74 -6.16 0.19 8.24
N PRO A 75 -5.75 -0.53 9.30
CA PRO A 75 -4.76 -1.61 9.20
C PRO A 75 -5.07 -2.66 8.14
N ARG A 76 -6.35 -3.05 8.03
CA ARG A 76 -6.81 -4.03 7.05
C ARG A 76 -6.64 -3.54 5.61
N LYS A 77 -7.01 -2.29 5.33
CA LYS A 77 -6.88 -1.70 3.99
C LYS A 77 -5.41 -1.52 3.64
N LEU A 78 -4.63 -1.01 4.59
CA LEU A 78 -3.21 -0.76 4.40
C LEU A 78 -2.43 -2.06 4.12
N MET A 79 -2.69 -3.13 4.87
CA MET A 79 -2.07 -4.42 4.58
C MET A 79 -2.56 -5.04 3.26
N ALA A 80 -3.80 -4.78 2.83
CA ALA A 80 -4.26 -5.21 1.51
C ALA A 80 -3.48 -4.50 0.41
N VAL A 81 -3.34 -3.17 0.49
CA VAL A 81 -2.53 -2.37 -0.46
C VAL A 81 -1.08 -2.87 -0.50
N LEU A 82 -0.48 -3.18 0.64
CA LEU A 82 0.89 -3.72 0.71
C LEU A 82 1.01 -5.08 0.00
N VAL A 83 0.03 -5.98 0.18
CA VAL A 83 0.01 -7.29 -0.49
C VAL A 83 -0.25 -7.15 -1.99
N ASP A 84 -1.03 -6.16 -2.41
CA ASP A 84 -1.31 -5.88 -3.82
C ASP A 84 -0.06 -5.31 -4.54
N ILE A 85 0.80 -4.58 -3.82
CA ILE A 85 2.10 -4.12 -4.34
C ILE A 85 3.01 -5.33 -4.63
N ASP A 86 3.19 -6.22 -3.65
CA ASP A 86 3.94 -7.47 -3.79
C ASP A 86 3.47 -8.48 -2.72
N PRO A 87 2.97 -9.67 -3.10
CA PRO A 87 2.50 -10.67 -2.14
C PRO A 87 3.54 -11.08 -1.08
N SER A 88 4.83 -11.01 -1.40
CA SER A 88 5.91 -11.33 -0.47
C SER A 88 6.04 -10.33 0.69
N ILE A 89 5.51 -9.12 0.57
CA ILE A 89 5.49 -8.12 1.65
C ILE A 89 4.64 -8.63 2.83
N GLY A 90 3.61 -9.43 2.55
CA GLY A 90 2.77 -10.05 3.57
C GLY A 90 3.34 -11.34 4.16
N MET A 91 4.61 -11.67 3.91
CA MET A 91 5.22 -12.95 4.31
C MET A 91 6.41 -12.75 5.25
N THR A 92 6.61 -13.73 6.14
CA THR A 92 7.84 -13.84 6.93
C THR A 92 9.03 -14.11 6.03
N SER A 93 10.14 -13.40 6.24
CA SER A 93 11.35 -13.52 5.43
C SER A 93 12.60 -13.61 6.29
N THR A 94 13.65 -14.27 5.78
CA THR A 94 14.94 -14.39 6.46
C THR A 94 16.00 -13.66 5.66
N LEU A 95 16.78 -12.82 6.34
CA LEU A 95 17.94 -12.15 5.77
C LEU A 95 19.20 -12.95 6.07
N ALA A 96 19.98 -13.24 5.03
CA ALA A 96 21.28 -13.85 5.16
C ALA A 96 22.27 -13.21 4.18
N VAL A 97 23.54 -13.17 4.57
CA VAL A 97 24.64 -12.58 3.79
C VAL A 97 25.77 -13.60 3.66
N GLY A 98 26.47 -13.59 2.54
CA GLY A 98 27.61 -14.46 2.31
C GLY A 98 28.62 -13.80 1.38
N ILE A 99 29.88 -14.19 1.48
CA ILE A 99 30.94 -13.68 0.62
C ILE A 99 30.97 -14.52 -0.66
N GLU A 100 30.79 -13.86 -1.80
CA GLU A 100 30.85 -14.52 -3.10
C GLU A 100 32.27 -15.03 -3.38
N SER A 101 32.42 -16.34 -3.63
CA SER A 101 33.68 -16.92 -4.10
C SER A 101 33.99 -16.56 -5.56
N LYS A 102 32.94 -16.23 -6.33
CA LYS A 102 33.02 -15.74 -7.71
C LYS A 102 31.96 -14.66 -7.93
N TYR A 103 32.37 -13.54 -8.50
CA TYR A 103 31.48 -12.40 -8.78
C TYR A 103 30.21 -12.82 -9.51
N GLY A 104 29.06 -12.44 -8.96
CA GLY A 104 27.74 -12.69 -9.51
C GLY A 104 27.22 -14.11 -9.29
N LYS A 105 27.89 -14.93 -8.47
CA LYS A 105 27.39 -16.22 -7.99
C LYS A 105 27.05 -16.13 -6.52
N GLN A 106 25.87 -16.63 -6.15
CA GLN A 106 25.46 -16.76 -4.76
C GLN A 106 26.52 -17.50 -3.94
N ALA A 107 26.81 -16.98 -2.74
CA ALA A 107 27.77 -17.57 -1.82
C ALA A 107 27.33 -18.98 -1.38
N GLU A 108 28.29 -19.89 -1.26
CA GLU A 108 28.05 -21.26 -0.78
C GLU A 108 27.68 -21.28 0.71
N ASN A 109 28.30 -20.39 1.49
CA ASN A 109 28.04 -20.23 2.92
C ASN A 109 27.32 -18.91 3.15
N MET A 110 26.11 -18.99 3.70
CA MET A 110 25.27 -17.85 4.05
C MET A 110 25.17 -17.75 5.58
N GLU A 111 25.48 -16.58 6.13
CA GLU A 111 25.28 -16.24 7.54
C GLU A 111 23.93 -15.55 7.72
N THR A 112 23.06 -16.13 8.55
CA THR A 112 21.72 -15.59 8.82
C THR A 112 21.81 -14.40 9.76
N LEU A 113 21.33 -13.24 9.32
CA LEU A 113 21.19 -12.03 10.14
C LEU A 113 19.89 -12.03 10.94
N GLY A 114 18.89 -12.81 10.50
CA GLY A 114 17.68 -13.08 11.26
C GLY A 114 16.43 -13.17 10.40
N THR A 115 15.29 -13.32 11.07
CA THR A 115 13.97 -13.48 10.43
C THR A 115 13.05 -12.31 10.79
N ASP A 116 12.49 -11.66 9.78
CA ASP A 116 11.44 -10.65 9.89
C ASP A 116 10.08 -11.36 9.95
N GLN A 117 9.55 -11.56 11.16
CA GLN A 117 8.19 -12.03 11.37
C GLN A 117 7.20 -10.88 11.13
N VAL A 118 6.26 -11.09 10.21
CA VAL A 118 5.29 -10.07 9.77
C VAL A 118 3.92 -10.32 10.41
N LEU A 119 3.25 -9.25 10.85
CA LEU A 119 1.82 -9.31 11.19
C LEU A 119 1.00 -9.42 9.91
N VAL A 120 0.58 -10.63 9.55
CA VAL A 120 -0.03 -10.87 8.23
C VAL A 120 -1.50 -10.45 8.18
N LEU A 121 -2.03 -10.25 6.97
CA LEU A 121 -3.44 -9.85 6.77
C LEU A 121 -4.43 -10.84 7.43
N LYS A 122 -4.08 -12.13 7.50
CA LYS A 122 -4.87 -13.15 8.21
C LYS A 122 -4.97 -12.85 9.70
N ASP A 123 -3.87 -12.44 10.33
CA ASP A 123 -3.84 -12.11 11.76
C ASP A 123 -4.68 -10.87 12.02
N ILE A 124 -4.57 -9.84 11.17
CA ILE A 124 -5.40 -8.63 11.27
C ILE A 124 -6.89 -9.01 11.18
N LYS A 125 -7.32 -9.75 10.15
CA LYS A 125 -8.72 -10.19 10.00
C LYS A 125 -9.21 -11.03 11.18
N THR A 126 -8.34 -11.86 11.75
CA THR A 126 -8.71 -12.79 12.83
C THR A 126 -8.79 -12.09 14.19
N HIS A 127 -7.89 -11.14 14.44
CA HIS A 127 -7.64 -10.61 15.77
C HIS A 127 -8.09 -9.16 15.94
N TYR A 128 -7.83 -8.30 14.95
CA TYR A 128 -8.14 -6.87 15.06
C TYR A 128 -9.65 -6.65 15.18
N ASP A 129 -10.43 -7.20 14.24
CA ASP A 129 -11.89 -7.08 14.22
C ASP A 129 -12.53 -7.77 15.44
N ALA A 130 -11.99 -8.93 15.83
CA ALA A 130 -12.49 -9.70 16.96
C ALA A 130 -12.29 -8.98 18.30
N ILE A 131 -11.10 -8.42 18.56
CA ILE A 131 -10.82 -7.67 19.79
C ILE A 131 -11.60 -6.36 19.79
N GLY A 132 -11.68 -5.67 18.65
CA GLY A 132 -12.45 -4.42 18.52
C GLY A 132 -13.92 -4.57 18.94
N SER A 133 -14.55 -5.70 18.58
CA SER A 133 -15.95 -5.97 18.96
C SER A 133 -16.20 -5.93 20.47
N HIS A 134 -15.21 -6.30 21.28
CA HIS A 134 -15.31 -6.32 22.74
C HIS A 134 -15.08 -4.95 23.40
N LEU A 135 -14.70 -3.93 22.63
CA LEU A 135 -14.55 -2.54 23.10
C LEU A 135 -15.85 -1.73 22.98
N HIS A 136 -16.85 -2.26 22.27
CA HIS A 136 -18.14 -1.62 22.10
C HIS A 136 -19.15 -2.07 23.17
N MET A 137 -20.10 -1.20 23.47
CA MET A 137 -21.28 -1.60 24.24
C MET A 137 -22.10 -2.60 23.41
N PRO A 138 -22.72 -3.61 24.04
CA PRO A 138 -23.60 -4.54 23.34
C PRO A 138 -24.72 -3.80 22.60
N SER A 139 -25.07 -4.28 21.40
CA SER A 139 -26.23 -3.75 20.67
C SER A 139 -27.54 -4.17 21.34
N LEU A 140 -28.63 -3.46 21.03
CA LEU A 140 -29.98 -3.82 21.52
C LEU A 140 -30.35 -5.26 21.15
N GLU A 141 -30.06 -5.68 19.91
CA GLU A 141 -30.25 -7.06 19.45
C GLU A 141 -29.47 -8.09 20.28
N GLN A 142 -28.23 -7.77 20.69
CA GLN A 142 -27.42 -8.66 21.54
C GLN A 142 -27.97 -8.76 22.96
N LEU A 143 -28.51 -7.66 23.50
CA LEU A 143 -29.15 -7.63 24.81
C LEU A 143 -30.47 -8.42 24.80
N GLU A 144 -31.30 -8.23 23.78
CA GLU A 144 -32.55 -8.99 23.58
C GLU A 144 -32.29 -10.49 23.40
N GLY A 145 -31.20 -10.84 22.70
CA GLY A 145 -30.75 -12.21 22.53
C GLY A 145 -30.00 -12.82 23.73
N GLY A 146 -29.89 -12.11 24.86
CA GLY A 146 -29.18 -12.59 26.05
C GLY A 146 -27.67 -12.84 25.88
N LYS A 147 -27.07 -12.29 24.82
CA LYS A 147 -25.64 -12.49 24.50
C LYS A 147 -24.78 -11.52 25.32
N ILE A 148 -24.39 -11.94 26.51
CA ILE A 148 -23.40 -11.23 27.33
C ILE A 148 -22.00 -11.50 26.74
N ALA A 149 -21.16 -10.47 26.69
CA ALA A 149 -19.79 -10.58 26.19
C ALA A 149 -18.97 -11.61 26.99
N ASP A 150 -18.50 -12.66 26.33
CA ASP A 150 -17.68 -13.72 26.92
C ASP A 150 -16.25 -13.21 27.22
N ARG A 151 -15.99 -12.97 28.51
CA ARG A 151 -14.71 -12.45 29.02
C ARG A 151 -13.60 -13.50 28.99
N ALA A 152 -13.92 -14.78 29.12
CA ALA A 152 -12.92 -15.85 29.02
C ALA A 152 -12.40 -15.93 27.59
N LYS A 153 -13.31 -15.89 26.61
CA LYS A 153 -12.97 -15.85 25.19
C LYS A 153 -12.17 -14.60 24.82
N LEU A 154 -12.50 -13.43 25.38
CA LEU A 154 -11.72 -12.21 25.20
C LEU A 154 -10.29 -12.40 25.73
N ARG A 155 -10.14 -12.97 26.94
CA ARG A 155 -8.82 -13.23 27.53
C ARG A 155 -7.96 -14.12 26.64
N THR A 156 -8.48 -15.28 26.22
CA THR A 156 -7.78 -16.20 25.31
C THR A 156 -7.38 -15.51 24.01
N ARG A 157 -8.25 -14.65 23.48
CA ARG A 157 -7.93 -13.86 22.28
C ARG A 157 -6.79 -12.87 22.53
N CYS A 158 -6.82 -12.14 23.65
CA CYS A 158 -5.76 -11.21 24.03
C CYS A 158 -4.41 -11.94 24.17
N GLU A 159 -4.39 -13.10 24.83
CA GLU A 159 -3.19 -13.93 24.98
C GLU A 159 -2.64 -14.41 23.62
N ALA A 160 -3.51 -14.80 22.69
CA ALA A 160 -3.11 -15.16 21.34
C ALA A 160 -2.46 -13.98 20.60
N VAL A 161 -3.03 -12.77 20.72
CA VAL A 161 -2.46 -11.57 20.10
C VAL A 161 -1.14 -11.16 20.73
N VAL A 162 -1.00 -11.31 22.06
CA VAL A 162 0.28 -11.12 22.75
C VAL A 162 1.36 -12.04 22.17
N ALA A 163 1.04 -13.30 21.89
CA ALA A 163 1.99 -14.23 21.29
C ALA A 163 2.41 -13.81 19.87
N VAL A 164 1.44 -13.45 19.02
CA VAL A 164 1.71 -12.97 17.65
C VAL A 164 2.56 -11.70 17.67
N LEU A 165 2.14 -10.67 18.40
CA LEU A 165 2.89 -9.41 18.50
C LEU A 165 4.25 -9.60 19.16
N GLY A 166 4.37 -10.51 20.13
CA GLY A 166 5.64 -10.87 20.76
C GLY A 166 6.64 -11.42 19.75
N SER A 167 6.18 -12.32 18.86
CA SER A 167 6.98 -12.84 17.74
C SER A 167 7.41 -11.72 16.78
N VAL A 168 6.45 -10.91 16.32
CA VAL A 168 6.70 -9.82 15.36
C VAL A 168 7.65 -8.75 15.91
N LEU A 169 7.46 -8.31 17.16
CA LEU A 169 8.28 -7.27 17.79
C LEU A 169 9.64 -7.79 18.29
N GLY A 170 9.76 -9.11 18.44
CA GLY A 170 10.98 -9.84 18.79
C GLY A 170 11.91 -10.10 17.60
N SER A 171 11.45 -9.91 16.36
CA SER A 171 12.28 -10.07 15.16
C SER A 171 13.56 -9.22 15.25
N PRO A 172 14.76 -9.83 15.09
CA PRO A 172 16.05 -9.13 15.14
C PRO A 172 16.28 -8.23 13.92
N VAL A 173 15.66 -8.58 12.80
CA VAL A 173 15.55 -7.79 11.58
C VAL A 173 14.08 -7.53 11.31
N TYR A 174 13.76 -6.36 10.74
CA TYR A 174 12.37 -5.98 10.47
C TYR A 174 12.31 -4.92 9.38
N ASN A 175 11.15 -4.83 8.71
CA ASN A 175 10.91 -3.87 7.64
C ASN A 175 11.96 -3.93 6.53
N ILE A 176 12.36 -5.15 6.15
CA ILE A 176 13.29 -5.34 5.04
C ILE A 176 12.52 -5.07 3.74
N THR A 177 13.05 -4.17 2.90
CA THR A 177 12.40 -3.70 1.66
C THR A 177 13.22 -3.94 0.39
N LEU A 178 14.19 -4.85 0.44
CA LEU A 178 15.00 -5.25 -0.71
C LEU A 178 14.10 -5.66 -1.89
N GLY A 179 14.45 -5.25 -3.10
CA GLY A 179 13.67 -5.58 -4.29
C GLY A 179 14.16 -4.91 -5.55
N ASN A 180 13.53 -5.30 -6.66
CA ASN A 180 13.77 -4.71 -7.97
C ASN A 180 12.75 -3.59 -8.22
N PHE A 181 13.23 -2.47 -8.75
CA PHE A 181 12.39 -1.32 -9.05
C PHE A 181 12.63 -0.85 -10.46
N ALA A 182 11.55 -0.53 -11.15
CA ALA A 182 11.60 0.26 -12.37
C ALA A 182 11.32 1.72 -12.03
N GLN A 183 12.00 2.61 -12.75
CA GLN A 183 11.80 4.04 -12.64
C GLN A 183 11.72 4.67 -14.03
N LEU A 184 10.74 5.54 -14.19
CA LEU A 184 10.61 6.47 -15.29
C LEU A 184 10.86 7.86 -14.71
N ALA A 185 11.86 8.57 -15.23
CA ALA A 185 12.25 9.89 -14.71
C ALA A 185 11.13 10.92 -14.86
N GLU A 186 10.42 10.88 -15.99
CA GLU A 186 9.31 11.78 -16.30
C GLU A 186 8.12 10.98 -16.82
N CYS A 187 6.96 11.13 -16.18
CA CYS A 187 5.69 10.62 -16.68
C CYS A 187 5.48 11.06 -18.13
N MET A 188 5.10 10.12 -19.01
CA MET A 188 4.84 10.37 -20.43
C MET A 188 3.55 11.17 -20.68
N ASN A 189 2.75 11.45 -19.64
CA ASN A 189 1.71 12.47 -19.73
C ASN A 189 2.38 13.85 -19.69
N GLU A 190 2.30 14.57 -20.81
CA GLU A 190 2.97 15.86 -21.02
C GLU A 190 2.58 16.92 -19.97
N ASN A 191 1.37 16.83 -19.41
CA ASN A 191 0.85 17.74 -18.38
C ASN A 191 1.33 17.41 -16.96
N CYS A 192 1.97 16.25 -16.76
CA CYS A 192 2.39 15.79 -15.44
C CYS A 192 3.92 15.81 -15.26
N ARG A 193 4.65 15.04 -16.07
CA ARG A 193 6.12 14.90 -16.03
C ARG A 193 6.75 14.50 -14.69
N ARG A 194 5.94 14.09 -13.70
CA ARG A 194 6.44 13.61 -12.40
C ARG A 194 7.05 12.21 -12.54
N PRO A 195 8.06 11.85 -11.72
CA PRO A 195 8.67 10.53 -11.79
C PRO A 195 7.64 9.43 -11.46
N VAL A 196 7.78 8.28 -12.12
CA VAL A 196 7.01 7.08 -11.83
C VAL A 196 7.96 6.00 -11.35
N ARG A 197 7.68 5.41 -10.19
CA ARG A 197 8.47 4.32 -9.61
C ARG A 197 7.54 3.15 -9.32
N LYS A 198 7.99 1.94 -9.64
CA LYS A 198 7.22 0.71 -9.39
C LYS A 198 8.14 -0.43 -8.99
N ARG A 199 7.81 -1.11 -7.88
CA ARG A 199 8.44 -2.39 -7.52
C ARG A 199 8.00 -3.47 -8.51
N ILE A 200 8.95 -4.28 -8.95
CA ILE A 200 8.71 -5.46 -9.78
C ILE A 200 8.62 -6.67 -8.85
N PRO A 201 7.42 -7.26 -8.67
CA PRO A 201 7.27 -8.42 -7.81
C PRO A 201 8.08 -9.61 -8.32
N HIS A 202 8.53 -10.46 -7.39
CA HIS A 202 9.33 -11.62 -7.75
C HIS A 202 8.61 -12.52 -8.76
N GLY A 203 9.33 -12.96 -9.80
CA GLY A 203 8.81 -13.84 -10.84
C GLY A 203 7.83 -13.17 -11.83
N LYS A 204 7.58 -11.86 -11.72
CA LYS A 204 6.76 -11.13 -12.69
C LYS A 204 7.63 -10.46 -13.74
N THR A 205 7.31 -10.69 -15.01
CA THR A 205 7.98 -10.05 -16.16
C THR A 205 7.15 -8.94 -16.78
N GLU A 206 5.85 -8.91 -16.51
CA GLU A 206 4.93 -7.89 -16.98
C GLU A 206 3.99 -7.48 -15.83
N ILE A 207 3.92 -6.18 -15.55
CA ILE A 207 3.06 -5.61 -14.50
C ILE A 207 2.49 -4.26 -14.95
N GLU A 208 1.47 -3.79 -14.24
CA GLU A 208 0.94 -2.45 -14.41
C GLU A 208 1.62 -1.45 -13.45
N ALA A 209 1.98 -0.28 -13.98
CA ALA A 209 2.48 0.85 -13.20
C ALA A 209 1.55 2.06 -13.40
N GLU A 210 1.29 2.80 -12.34
CA GLU A 210 0.46 4.01 -12.36
C GLU A 210 1.29 5.20 -11.88
N CYS A 211 1.18 6.34 -12.56
CA CYS A 211 1.64 7.61 -12.04
C CYS A 211 0.72 8.08 -10.92
N PHE A 212 1.24 8.19 -9.69
CA PHE A 212 0.42 8.58 -8.53
C PHE A 212 -0.21 9.97 -8.64
N GLU A 213 0.38 10.86 -9.43
CA GLU A 213 -0.02 12.27 -9.58
C GLU A 213 -1.16 12.44 -10.59
N CYS A 214 -1.00 11.91 -11.80
CA CYS A 214 -1.97 12.10 -12.88
C CYS A 214 -2.71 10.83 -13.30
N LYS A 215 -2.51 9.70 -12.63
CA LYS A 215 -3.18 8.42 -12.93
C LYS A 215 -2.92 7.88 -14.36
N ALA A 216 -1.81 8.29 -14.98
CA ALA A 216 -1.34 7.68 -16.23
C ALA A 216 -0.90 6.24 -15.99
N ILE A 217 -1.35 5.31 -16.82
CA ILE A 217 -1.15 3.86 -16.63
C ILE A 217 -0.19 3.33 -17.69
N TYR A 218 0.74 2.47 -17.28
CA TYR A 218 1.76 1.85 -18.12
C TYR A 218 1.75 0.34 -17.97
N THR A 219 2.01 -0.38 -19.06
CA THR A 219 2.52 -1.75 -19.00
C THR A 219 4.03 -1.70 -18.84
N LEU A 220 4.54 -2.24 -17.74
CA LEU A 220 5.96 -2.36 -17.45
C LEU A 220 6.41 -3.78 -17.81
N ILE A 221 7.39 -3.87 -18.70
CA ILE A 221 7.96 -5.14 -19.17
C ILE A 221 9.42 -5.23 -18.73
N SER A 222 9.72 -6.21 -17.87
CA SER A 222 11.08 -6.54 -17.46
C SER A 222 11.76 -7.38 -18.53
N ARG A 223 12.92 -6.93 -18.99
CA ARG A 223 13.75 -7.62 -19.99
C ARG A 223 14.97 -8.29 -19.35
N PRO A 224 15.58 -9.28 -20.03
CA PRO A 224 16.85 -9.85 -19.58
C PRO A 224 17.92 -8.77 -19.37
N GLY A 225 18.77 -8.95 -18.37
CA GLY A 225 19.83 -7.99 -18.04
C GLY A 225 19.38 -6.77 -17.23
N GLY A 226 18.16 -6.76 -16.70
CA GLY A 226 17.66 -5.71 -15.81
C GLY A 226 17.12 -4.47 -16.52
N ALA A 227 17.07 -4.48 -17.86
CA ALA A 227 16.39 -3.44 -18.61
C ALA A 227 14.87 -3.51 -18.39
N VAL A 228 14.21 -2.35 -18.32
CA VAL A 228 12.77 -2.23 -18.14
C VAL A 228 12.20 -1.35 -19.23
N GLU A 229 11.05 -1.72 -19.77
CA GLU A 229 10.32 -0.94 -20.78
C GLU A 229 8.98 -0.50 -20.19
N PHE A 230 8.67 0.79 -20.32
CA PHE A 230 7.35 1.35 -20.00
C PHE A 230 6.58 1.58 -21.30
N LYS A 231 5.44 0.91 -21.46
CA LYS A 231 4.51 1.14 -22.58
C LYS A 231 3.27 1.88 -22.08
N PRO A 232 2.96 3.08 -22.58
CA PRO A 232 1.77 3.82 -22.15
C PRO A 232 0.49 3.09 -22.58
N LYS A 233 -0.47 2.94 -21.67
CA LYS A 233 -1.80 2.37 -21.97
C LYS A 233 -2.76 3.46 -22.42
N THR A 234 -2.53 4.02 -23.60
CA THR A 234 -3.40 5.06 -24.20
C THR A 234 -4.33 4.48 -25.24
N THR A 235 -5.53 5.05 -25.36
CA THR A 235 -6.46 4.78 -26.45
C THR A 235 -6.36 5.88 -27.50
N LEU A 236 -6.21 5.51 -28.77
CA LEU A 236 -6.20 6.47 -29.87
C LEU A 236 -7.64 6.89 -30.21
N VAL A 237 -7.96 8.14 -29.93
CA VAL A 237 -9.28 8.73 -30.23
C VAL A 237 -9.18 9.58 -31.50
N GLY A 238 -10.04 9.29 -32.47
CA GLY A 238 -10.10 10.04 -33.73
C GLY A 238 -10.64 11.46 -33.56
N CYS A 239 -10.14 12.40 -34.35
CA CYS A 239 -10.70 13.74 -34.40
C CYS A 239 -12.09 13.71 -35.06
N PRO A 240 -13.13 14.28 -34.42
CA PRO A 240 -14.48 14.35 -34.98
C PRO A 240 -14.65 15.46 -36.04
N SER A 241 -13.64 16.31 -36.26
CA SER A 241 -13.72 17.39 -37.25
C SER A 241 -13.67 16.84 -38.67
N GLU A 242 -14.54 17.37 -39.53
CA GLU A 242 -14.60 16.99 -40.94
C GLU A 242 -13.24 17.19 -41.63
N GLY A 243 -12.82 16.19 -42.41
CA GLY A 243 -11.53 16.19 -43.12
C GLY A 243 -10.29 15.91 -42.28
N CYS A 244 -10.41 15.70 -40.96
CA CYS A 244 -9.27 15.40 -40.09
C CYS A 244 -9.13 13.90 -39.82
N SER A 245 -8.00 13.30 -40.21
CA SER A 245 -7.66 11.88 -39.94
C SER A 245 -6.79 11.68 -38.70
N GLU A 246 -6.46 12.76 -37.99
CA GLU A 246 -5.60 12.75 -36.82
C GLU A 246 -6.22 11.95 -35.67
N ARG A 247 -5.34 11.29 -34.91
CA ARG A 247 -5.72 10.54 -33.70
C ARG A 247 -4.92 11.05 -32.52
N SER A 248 -5.61 11.34 -31.43
CA SER A 248 -5.01 11.80 -30.17
C SER A 248 -4.95 10.64 -29.18
N PRO A 249 -3.78 10.36 -28.57
CA PRO A 249 -3.70 9.38 -27.50
C PRO A 249 -4.34 9.99 -26.24
N LEU A 250 -5.38 9.34 -25.72
CA LEU A 250 -5.96 9.67 -24.42
C LEU A 250 -5.66 8.59 -23.40
N TRP A 251 -5.35 9.00 -22.18
CA TRP A 251 -5.16 8.10 -21.05
C TRP A 251 -6.50 7.52 -20.58
N PRO A 252 -6.51 6.37 -19.88
CA PRO A 252 -7.76 5.75 -19.44
C PRO A 252 -8.60 6.66 -18.53
N HIS A 253 -7.96 7.46 -17.67
CA HIS A 253 -8.65 8.42 -16.80
C HIS A 253 -9.23 9.64 -17.56
N GLU A 254 -8.72 9.91 -18.77
CA GLU A 254 -9.21 10.99 -19.65
C GLU A 254 -10.38 10.53 -20.53
N LEU A 255 -10.68 9.23 -20.59
CA LEU A 255 -11.82 8.68 -21.30
C LEU A 255 -13.11 8.79 -20.47
N THR A 256 -13.37 9.98 -19.93
CA THR A 256 -14.53 10.27 -19.09
C THR A 256 -15.32 11.45 -19.66
N PRO A 257 -16.67 11.42 -19.61
CA PRO A 257 -17.49 12.53 -20.08
C PRO A 257 -17.09 13.87 -19.43
N GLY A 258 -16.97 14.92 -20.24
CA GLY A 258 -16.52 16.25 -19.82
C GLY A 258 -15.00 16.47 -19.94
N THR A 259 -14.22 15.47 -20.36
CA THR A 259 -12.81 15.66 -20.69
C THR A 259 -12.67 16.34 -22.05
N HIS A 260 -11.73 17.29 -22.15
CA HIS A 260 -11.48 18.10 -23.33
C HIS A 260 -10.04 17.97 -23.82
N TRP A 261 -9.84 18.02 -25.15
CA TRP A 261 -8.50 18.07 -25.74
C TRP A 261 -8.48 18.86 -27.04
N ARG A 262 -7.30 19.35 -27.41
CA ARG A 262 -7.07 19.99 -28.71
C ARG A 262 -6.41 19.01 -29.67
N CYS A 263 -7.00 18.85 -30.85
CA CYS A 263 -6.38 18.10 -31.93
C CYS A 263 -5.28 18.93 -32.63
N ARG A 264 -4.34 18.28 -33.32
CA ARG A 264 -3.33 18.93 -34.15
C ARG A 264 -3.90 19.81 -35.27
N CYS A 265 -5.10 19.51 -35.76
CA CYS A 265 -5.80 20.38 -36.72
C CYS A 265 -6.33 21.69 -36.09
N GLY A 266 -6.17 21.88 -34.78
CA GLY A 266 -6.63 23.04 -34.03
C GLY A 266 -8.04 22.90 -33.46
N SER A 267 -8.78 21.83 -33.78
CA SER A 267 -10.13 21.64 -33.24
C SER A 267 -10.11 21.37 -31.74
N HIS A 268 -11.05 21.99 -31.02
CA HIS A 268 -11.35 21.67 -29.64
C HIS A 268 -12.39 20.55 -29.60
N ASN A 269 -12.07 19.45 -28.91
CA ASN A 269 -12.91 18.27 -28.84
C ASN A 269 -13.20 17.90 -27.39
N GLY A 270 -14.27 17.15 -27.17
CA GLY A 270 -14.64 16.62 -25.87
C GLY A 270 -15.20 15.22 -25.92
N ILE A 271 -15.13 14.53 -24.78
CA ILE A 271 -15.78 13.24 -24.56
C ILE A 271 -17.18 13.49 -23.99
N ALA A 272 -18.20 12.95 -24.65
CA ALA A 272 -19.55 12.82 -24.12
C ALA A 272 -19.97 11.34 -24.17
N LEU A 273 -21.01 11.00 -24.94
CA LEU A 273 -21.30 9.60 -25.32
C LEU A 273 -20.28 9.07 -26.35
N ALA A 274 -19.68 9.98 -27.12
CA ALA A 274 -18.59 9.73 -28.06
C ALA A 274 -17.68 10.98 -28.12
N ALA A 275 -16.58 10.88 -28.86
CA ALA A 275 -15.76 12.03 -29.21
C ALA A 275 -16.55 13.00 -30.08
N GLN A 276 -16.69 14.25 -29.66
CA GLN A 276 -17.42 15.28 -30.40
C GLN A 276 -16.61 16.58 -30.46
N LYS A 277 -16.80 17.36 -31.53
CA LYS A 277 -16.24 18.70 -31.62
C LYS A 277 -16.99 19.60 -30.65
N ILE A 278 -16.26 20.44 -29.93
CA ILE A 278 -16.85 21.48 -29.08
C ILE A 278 -16.85 22.77 -29.88
N GLU A 279 -18.04 23.31 -30.09
CA GLU A 279 -18.19 24.64 -30.63
C GLU A 279 -17.85 25.64 -29.52
N GLU A 280 -16.83 26.47 -29.72
CA GLU A 280 -16.60 27.63 -28.86
C GLU A 280 -17.77 28.62 -29.08
N GLY A 281 -18.78 28.56 -28.22
CA GLY A 281 -19.97 29.42 -28.28
C GLY A 281 -20.10 30.30 -27.04
N ALA A 282 -20.00 31.62 -27.25
CA ALA A 282 -20.56 32.71 -26.44
C ALA A 282 -20.64 32.54 -24.91
N GLY A 283 -19.73 33.24 -24.21
CA GLY A 283 -19.92 33.88 -22.91
C GLY A 283 -20.88 33.22 -21.90
N GLU A 284 -20.29 32.67 -20.84
CA GLU A 284 -20.97 32.53 -19.56
C GLU A 284 -21.49 33.90 -19.09
N SER A 285 -22.77 34.18 -19.33
CA SER A 285 -23.54 35.05 -18.45
C SER A 285 -23.85 34.25 -17.18
N GLY A 286 -23.03 34.39 -16.14
CA GLY A 286 -23.31 33.80 -14.83
C GLY A 286 -24.56 34.43 -14.19
N PRO A 287 -25.34 33.67 -13.40
CA PRO A 287 -26.29 34.27 -12.48
C PRO A 287 -25.54 34.71 -11.21
N GLY A 288 -25.81 35.94 -10.78
CA GLY A 288 -25.29 36.53 -9.54
C GLY A 288 -25.97 36.04 -8.27
#